data_AF-A0A231PLM2-F1
#
_entry.id   AF-A0A231PLM2-F1
#
_cell.length_a   1.000
_cell.length_b   1.000
_cell.length_c   1.000
_cell.angle_alpha   90.00
_cell.angle_beta   90.00
_cell.angle_gamma   90.00
#
_symmetry.space_group_name_H-M   'P 1'
#
loop_
_entity.id
_entity.type
_entity.pdbx_description
1 polymer ?
#
loop_
_entity_poly.entity_id
_entity_poly.type
_entity_poly.pdbx_seq_one_letter_code
_entity_poly.pdbx_strand_id
1 'polypeptide(L)'
;MTAKDIGAREITVAVLVRADGEVDGEQLAYLQEKVDAAVDRPGLPPVSGEVRIRRASAHHVELPWSGRTDIRVGNDLVVVHAREASAGELADRLHDRLRSAIERVAHRSNTERRTAAPPPWRGGPQK
;
A
#
# COMPACT_ATOMS: atom_id res chain seq x y z
N MET A 1 -31.60 -5.94 21.31
CA MET A 1 -30.53 -6.39 22.23
C MET A 1 -29.40 -6.96 21.40
N THR A 2 -28.17 -6.46 21.38
CA THR A 2 -27.57 -5.21 21.85
C THR A 2 -26.16 -5.20 21.25
N ALA A 3 -25.88 -4.15 20.48
CA ALA A 3 -24.64 -3.38 20.48
C ALA A 3 -23.29 -4.11 20.43
N LYS A 4 -22.47 -3.73 19.45
CA LYS A 4 -21.38 -2.79 19.76
C LYS A 4 -20.82 -2.14 18.51
N ASP A 5 -20.96 -0.81 18.51
CA ASP A 5 -20.02 0.16 17.99
C ASP A 5 -18.94 -0.41 17.08
N ILE A 6 -19.16 -0.25 15.78
CA ILE A 6 -18.09 -0.09 14.81
C ILE A 6 -17.43 1.23 15.21
N GLY A 7 -16.46 1.13 16.13
CA GLY A 7 -15.68 2.25 16.59
C GLY A 7 -15.12 2.93 15.36
N ALA A 8 -15.61 4.14 15.11
CA ALA A 8 -14.98 5.13 14.26
C ALA A 8 -13.60 5.47 14.88
N ARG A 9 -12.65 4.53 14.72
CA ARG A 9 -11.28 4.92 14.51
C ARG A 9 -11.32 5.58 13.15
N GLU A 10 -10.77 6.77 13.00
CA GLU A 10 -10.56 7.37 11.69
C GLU A 10 -9.63 6.43 10.90
N ILE A 11 -10.19 5.43 10.23
CA ILE A 11 -9.47 4.47 9.41
C ILE A 11 -9.15 5.20 8.12
N THR A 12 -8.07 5.96 8.12
CA THR A 12 -7.51 6.57 6.91
C THR A 12 -6.87 5.53 5.98
N VAL A 13 -6.76 4.27 6.42
CA VAL A 13 -6.16 3.14 5.69
C VAL A 13 -7.16 2.00 5.53
N ALA A 14 -7.79 1.90 4.35
CA ALA A 14 -8.70 0.81 3.99
C ALA A 14 -8.00 -0.17 3.02
N VAL A 15 -6.92 -0.83 3.48
CA VAL A 15 -6.21 -1.84 2.69
C VAL A 15 -6.71 -3.22 3.08
N LEU A 16 -7.23 -3.97 2.11
CA LEU A 16 -7.72 -5.33 2.30
C LEU A 16 -6.69 -6.33 1.80
N VAL A 17 -6.24 -7.25 2.65
CA VAL A 17 -5.36 -8.34 2.25
C VAL A 17 -6.20 -9.60 2.01
N ARG A 18 -6.08 -10.19 0.83
CA ARG A 18 -6.75 -11.42 0.42
C ARG A 18 -5.73 -12.46 0.01
N ALA A 19 -5.98 -13.69 0.40
CA ALA A 19 -5.20 -14.84 -0.01
C ALA A 19 -5.98 -15.73 -0.97
N ASP A 20 -5.30 -16.18 -2.02
CA ASP A 20 -5.75 -17.18 -2.98
C ASP A 20 -4.88 -18.45 -2.86
N GLY A 21 -5.51 -19.59 -2.59
CA GLY A 21 -4.83 -20.89 -2.47
C GLY A 21 -4.47 -21.27 -1.02
N GLU A 22 -3.53 -22.21 -0.88
CA GLU A 22 -3.09 -22.74 0.42
C GLU A 22 -2.11 -21.78 1.12
N VAL A 23 -2.65 -20.68 1.63
CA VAL A 23 -1.96 -19.74 2.51
C VAL A 23 -2.54 -19.93 3.90
N ASP A 24 -1.69 -20.20 4.89
CA ASP A 24 -2.16 -20.34 6.27
C ASP A 24 -2.48 -18.98 6.90
N GLY A 25 -3.27 -19.02 7.99
CA GLY A 25 -3.73 -17.81 8.66
C GLY A 25 -2.60 -17.01 9.32
N GLU A 26 -1.54 -17.67 9.78
CA GLU A 26 -0.40 -17.02 10.44
C GLU A 26 0.46 -16.26 9.41
N GLN A 27 0.70 -16.86 8.25
CA GLN A 27 1.35 -16.23 7.10
C GLN A 27 0.55 -15.04 6.60
N LEU A 28 -0.78 -15.19 6.50
CA LEU A 28 -1.64 -14.08 6.08
C LEU A 28 -1.62 -12.93 7.08
N ALA A 29 -1.64 -13.23 8.38
CA ALA A 29 -1.54 -12.23 9.43
C ALA A 29 -0.18 -11.50 9.38
N TYR A 30 0.91 -12.23 9.20
CA TYR A 30 2.24 -11.64 9.05
C TYR A 30 2.35 -10.73 7.81
N LEU A 31 1.79 -11.18 6.68
CA LEU A 31 1.70 -10.38 5.46
C LEU A 31 0.87 -9.12 5.67
N GLN A 32 -0.26 -9.23 6.37
CA GLN A 32 -1.10 -8.09 6.70
C GLN A 32 -0.36 -7.09 7.59
N GLU A 33 0.30 -7.53 8.65
CA GLU A 33 1.12 -6.68 9.53
C GLU A 33 2.20 -5.91 8.74
N LYS A 34 2.90 -6.60 7.83
CA LYS A 34 3.95 -6.00 7.00
C LYS A 34 3.42 -4.97 6.01
N VAL A 35 2.25 -5.22 5.42
CA VAL A 35 1.57 -4.28 4.54
C VAL A 35 1.10 -3.06 5.34
N ASP A 36 0.45 -3.26 6.48
CA ASP A 36 -0.04 -2.19 7.36
C ASP A 36 1.12 -1.30 7.81
N ALA A 37 2.24 -1.89 8.22
CA ALA A 37 3.45 -1.15 8.58
C ALA A 37 4.05 -0.34 7.43
N ALA A 38 3.84 -0.73 6.16
CA ALA A 38 4.31 0.02 5.00
C ALA A 38 3.43 1.25 4.70
N VAL A 39 2.14 1.20 5.06
CA VAL A 39 1.15 2.26 4.77
C VAL A 39 0.82 3.14 5.97
N ASP A 40 1.16 2.72 7.20
CA ASP A 40 0.95 3.47 8.45
C ASP A 40 2.04 4.55 8.67
N ARG A 41 2.29 5.36 7.63
CA ARG A 41 3.24 6.47 7.72
C ARG A 41 2.51 7.78 8.02
N PRO A 42 2.98 8.55 9.01
CA PRO A 42 2.44 9.88 9.29
C PRO A 42 2.53 10.82 8.08
N GLY A 43 1.45 11.58 7.85
CA GLY A 43 1.39 12.60 6.81
C GLY A 43 1.12 12.08 5.40
N LEU A 44 0.80 10.78 5.25
CA LEU A 44 0.27 10.27 3.99
C LEU A 44 -1.19 10.71 3.76
N PRO A 45 -1.57 10.94 2.50
CA PRO A 45 -2.98 10.99 2.12
C PRO A 45 -3.71 9.68 2.46
N PRO A 46 -5.06 9.68 2.47
CA PRO A 46 -5.84 8.46 2.69
C PRO A 46 -5.38 7.32 1.77
N VAL A 47 -5.21 6.14 2.35
CA VAL A 47 -4.74 4.94 1.67
C VAL A 47 -5.88 3.94 1.58
N SER A 48 -6.11 3.37 0.40
CA SER A 48 -7.12 2.30 0.24
C SER A 48 -6.71 1.34 -0.85
N GLY A 49 -7.12 0.08 -0.78
CA GLY A 49 -6.74 -0.87 -1.82
C GLY A 49 -6.89 -2.32 -1.46
N GLU A 50 -6.37 -3.17 -2.34
CA GLU A 50 -6.36 -4.61 -2.18
C GLU A 50 -4.95 -5.16 -2.39
N VAL A 51 -4.55 -6.07 -1.52
CA VAL A 51 -3.36 -6.91 -1.69
C VAL A 51 -3.84 -8.33 -1.91
N ARG A 52 -3.49 -8.91 -3.06
CA ARG A 52 -3.75 -10.32 -3.36
C ARG A 52 -2.47 -11.11 -3.25
N ILE A 53 -2.48 -12.08 -2.35
CA ILE A 53 -1.40 -13.02 -2.13
C ILE A 53 -1.83 -14.36 -2.70
N ARG A 54 -0.95 -15.02 -3.44
CA ARG A 54 -1.21 -16.34 -3.98
C ARG A 54 -0.01 -17.24 -3.81
N ARG A 55 -0.27 -18.47 -3.39
CA ARG A 55 0.70 -19.57 -3.40
C ARG A 55 0.37 -20.55 -4.52
N ALA A 56 1.36 -20.89 -5.34
CA ALA A 56 1.25 -21.95 -6.33
C ALA A 56 1.43 -23.33 -5.65
N SER A 57 0.52 -24.26 -5.91
CA SER A 57 0.58 -25.64 -5.39
C SER A 57 1.48 -26.57 -6.22
N ALA A 58 2.00 -26.09 -7.36
CA ALA A 58 2.81 -26.90 -8.25
C ALA A 58 4.27 -26.97 -7.79
N HIS A 59 4.76 -28.19 -7.55
CA HIS A 59 6.10 -28.47 -7.03
C HIS A 59 7.27 -28.04 -7.93
N HIS A 60 7.01 -27.66 -9.20
CA HIS A 60 8.04 -27.20 -10.14
C HIS A 60 8.19 -25.67 -10.17
N VAL A 61 7.45 -24.94 -9.34
CA VAL A 61 7.52 -23.48 -9.28
C VAL A 61 8.60 -23.09 -8.28
N GLU A 62 9.72 -22.55 -8.78
CA GLU A 62 10.86 -22.12 -7.94
C GLU A 62 10.49 -20.99 -6.96
N LEU A 63 9.57 -20.10 -7.37
CA LEU A 63 9.05 -18.99 -6.56
C LEU A 63 7.53 -19.14 -6.40
N PRO A 64 7.07 -20.05 -5.52
CA PRO A 64 5.66 -20.39 -5.42
C PRO A 64 4.82 -19.27 -4.83
N TRP A 65 5.43 -18.30 -4.14
CA TRP A 65 4.74 -17.17 -3.55
C TRP A 65 4.67 -16.02 -4.54
N SER A 66 3.49 -15.42 -4.66
CA SER A 66 3.27 -14.23 -5.47
C SER A 66 2.35 -13.26 -4.76
N GLY A 67 2.63 -11.98 -4.91
CA GLY A 67 1.84 -10.91 -4.32
C GLY A 67 1.62 -9.81 -5.34
N ARG A 68 0.38 -9.34 -5.43
CA ARG A 68 0.01 -8.15 -6.19
C ARG A 68 -0.68 -7.18 -5.26
N THR A 69 -0.21 -5.95 -5.25
CA THR A 69 -0.80 -4.86 -4.51
C THR A 69 -1.36 -3.84 -5.48
N ASP A 70 -2.59 -3.43 -5.23
CA ASP A 70 -3.28 -2.32 -5.89
C ASP A 70 -3.75 -1.37 -4.79
N ILE A 71 -2.96 -0.32 -4.53
CA ILE A 71 -3.22 0.65 -3.47
C ILE A 71 -3.32 2.04 -4.06
N ARG A 72 -4.37 2.76 -3.72
CA ARG A 72 -4.50 4.20 -3.93
C ARG A 72 -3.99 4.96 -2.71
N VAL A 73 -3.11 5.93 -2.95
CA VAL A 73 -2.62 6.90 -1.97
C VAL A 73 -3.09 8.28 -2.41
N GLY A 74 -4.16 8.78 -1.82
CA GLY A 74 -4.87 9.95 -2.34
C GLY A 74 -5.39 9.69 -3.76
N ASN A 75 -4.88 10.43 -4.75
CA ASN A 75 -5.26 10.27 -6.15
C ASN A 75 -4.28 9.39 -6.96
N ASP A 76 -3.16 8.99 -6.39
CA ASP A 76 -2.14 8.19 -7.07
C ASP A 76 -2.38 6.70 -6.86
N LEU A 77 -2.33 5.93 -7.95
CA LEU A 77 -2.39 4.48 -7.93
C LEU A 77 -0.98 3.88 -7.87
N VAL A 78 -0.73 3.08 -6.84
CA VAL A 78 0.49 2.30 -6.64
C VAL A 78 0.19 0.83 -6.88
N VAL A 79 0.77 0.30 -7.96
CA VAL A 79 0.72 -1.13 -8.27
C VAL A 79 2.10 -1.74 -8.05
N VAL A 80 2.16 -2.76 -7.21
CA VAL A 80 3.38 -3.53 -6.94
C VAL A 80 3.08 -5.01 -7.18
N HIS A 81 4.05 -5.72 -7.74
CA HIS A 81 3.99 -7.16 -7.87
C HIS A 81 5.31 -7.75 -7.38
N ALA A 82 5.30 -8.89 -6.70
CA ALA A 82 6.49 -9.61 -6.24
C ALA A 82 6.27 -11.13 -6.33
N ARG A 83 7.36 -11.88 -6.49
CA ARG A 83 7.36 -13.35 -6.43
C ARG A 83 8.58 -13.81 -5.68
N GLU A 84 8.40 -14.71 -4.72
CA GLU A 84 9.47 -15.13 -3.81
C GLU A 84 9.36 -16.62 -3.47
N ALA A 85 10.40 -17.17 -2.84
CA ALA A 85 10.45 -18.59 -2.47
C ALA A 85 9.63 -18.90 -1.21
N SER A 86 9.48 -17.91 -0.33
CA SER A 86 8.75 -18.03 0.94
C SER A 86 7.75 -16.89 1.18
N ALA A 87 6.79 -17.12 2.10
CA ALA A 87 5.84 -16.10 2.54
C ALA A 87 6.53 -14.91 3.22
N GLY A 88 7.58 -15.19 4.01
CA GLY A 88 8.34 -14.16 4.72
C GLY A 88 9.08 -13.24 3.76
N GLU A 89 9.81 -13.81 2.79
CA GLU A 89 10.47 -13.04 1.74
C GLU A 89 9.46 -12.24 0.92
N LEU A 90 8.31 -12.81 0.60
CA LEU A 90 7.24 -12.08 -0.10
C LEU A 90 6.77 -10.88 0.73
N ALA A 91 6.56 -11.05 2.03
CA ALA A 91 6.11 -10.00 2.93
C ALA A 91 7.12 -8.85 3.00
N ASP A 92 8.41 -9.18 3.19
CA ASP A 92 9.49 -8.20 3.23
C ASP A 92 9.65 -7.49 1.87
N ARG A 93 9.58 -8.24 0.76
CA ARG A 93 9.68 -7.66 -0.58
C ARG A 93 8.53 -6.71 -0.89
N LEU A 94 7.31 -7.07 -0.50
CA LEU A 94 6.14 -6.21 -0.66
C LEU A 94 6.26 -4.98 0.21
N HIS A 95 6.69 -5.11 1.47
CA HIS A 95 6.94 -3.99 2.37
C HIS A 95 7.91 -2.98 1.74
N ASP A 96 9.10 -3.45 1.30
CA ASP A 96 10.13 -2.60 0.71
C ASP A 96 9.65 -1.88 -0.55
N ARG A 97 8.96 -2.61 -1.43
CA ARG A 97 8.46 -2.04 -2.68
C ARG A 97 7.34 -1.04 -2.45
N LEU A 98 6.42 -1.33 -1.52
CA LEU A 98 5.34 -0.42 -1.15
C LEU A 98 5.90 0.85 -0.54
N ARG A 99 6.78 0.71 0.45
CA ARG A 99 7.45 1.85 1.09
C ARG A 99 8.15 2.73 0.06
N SER A 100 8.95 2.13 -0.81
CA SER A 100 9.66 2.85 -1.87
C SER A 100 8.72 3.56 -2.85
N ALA A 101 7.58 2.94 -3.20
CA ALA A 101 6.61 3.52 -4.11
C ALA A 101 5.81 4.67 -3.47
N ILE A 102 5.39 4.49 -2.22
CA ILE A 102 4.69 5.50 -1.42
C ILE A 102 5.60 6.72 -1.18
N GLU A 103 6.88 6.51 -0.88
CA GLU A 103 7.86 7.59 -0.74
C GLU A 103 7.99 8.41 -2.03
N ARG A 104 8.00 7.75 -3.19
CA ARG A 104 8.03 8.44 -4.49
C ARG A 104 6.77 9.26 -4.74
N VAL A 105 5.58 8.72 -4.42
CA VAL A 105 4.31 9.45 -4.53
C VAL A 105 4.30 10.67 -3.63
N ALA A 106 4.64 10.50 -2.35
CA ALA A 106 4.69 11.60 -1.39
C ALA A 106 5.66 12.72 -1.83
N HIS A 107 6.81 12.36 -2.42
CA HIS A 107 7.77 13.34 -2.94
C HIS A 107 7.24 14.07 -4.19
N ARG A 108 6.56 13.37 -5.10
CA ARG A 108 5.91 13.97 -6.27
C ARG A 108 4.85 14.98 -5.86
N SER A 109 3.91 14.58 -5.01
CA SER A 109 2.81 15.46 -4.56
C SER A 109 3.33 16.71 -3.85
N ASN A 110 4.44 16.61 -3.09
CA ASN A 110 5.08 17.76 -2.47
C ASN A 110 5.68 18.72 -3.51
N THR A 111 6.31 18.18 -4.55
CA THR A 111 6.90 18.98 -5.65
C THR A 111 5.81 19.68 -6.46
N GLU A 112 4.71 18.99 -6.78
CA GLU A 112 3.55 19.57 -7.45
C GLU A 112 2.93 20.69 -6.62
N ARG A 113 2.74 20.48 -5.31
CA ARG A 113 2.21 21.51 -4.41
C ARG A 113 3.08 22.77 -4.37
N ARG A 114 4.41 22.61 -4.35
CA ARG A 114 5.35 23.74 -4.39
C ARG A 114 5.32 24.48 -5.73
N THR A 115 5.10 23.77 -6.83
CA THR A 115 5.08 24.34 -8.18
C THR A 115 3.74 25.00 -8.53
N ALA A 116 2.63 24.54 -7.91
CA ALA A 116 1.30 25.09 -8.09
C ALA A 116 1.11 26.48 -7.46
N ALA A 117 1.96 26.87 -6.50
CA ALA A 117 2.02 28.25 -6.05
C ALA A 117 2.55 29.12 -7.20
N PRO A 118 1.79 30.13 -7.68
CA PRO A 118 2.26 31.01 -8.74
C PRO A 118 3.60 31.61 -8.31
N PRO A 119 4.65 31.52 -9.14
CA PRO A 119 5.93 32.09 -8.76
C PRO A 119 5.77 33.61 -8.52
N PRO A 120 6.51 34.18 -7.55
CA PRO A 120 6.25 35.53 -7.04
C PRO A 120 6.41 36.65 -8.08
N TRP A 121 7.06 36.38 -9.21
CA TRP A 121 7.18 37.32 -10.34
C TRP A 121 6.00 37.28 -11.32
N ARG A 122 5.03 36.36 -11.14
CA ARG A 122 3.81 36.25 -11.95
C ARG A 122 2.61 36.93 -11.27
N GLY A 123 2.85 37.92 -10.41
CA GLY A 123 1.87 38.90 -9.95
C GLY A 123 1.97 40.16 -10.80
N GLY A 124 1.29 40.18 -11.95
CA GLY A 124 1.12 41.42 -12.72
C GLY A 124 0.22 42.41 -11.94
N PRO A 125 0.43 43.74 -12.08
CA PRO A 125 -0.32 44.72 -11.31
C PRO A 125 -1.83 44.64 -11.67
N GLN A 126 -2.65 44.40 -10.65
CA GLN A 126 -4.09 44.59 -10.77
C GLN A 126 -4.36 46.09 -10.96
N LYS A 127 -4.84 46.45 -12.16
CA LYS A 127 -5.54 47.71 -12.39
C LYS A 127 -7.03 47.47 -12.29
#